data_AF-A0A0C4DJS5-F1
#
_entry.id   AF-A0A0C4DJS5-F1
#
_cell.length_a   1.000
_cell.length_b   1.000
_cell.length_c   1.000
_cell.angle_alpha   90.00
_cell.angle_beta   90.00
_cell.angle_gamma   90.00
#
_symmetry.space_group_name_H-M   'P 1'
#
loop_
_entity.id
_entity.type
_entity.pdbx_description
1 polymer ?
#
loop_
_entity_poly.entity_id
_entity_poly.type
_entity_poly.pdbx_seq_one_letter_code
_entity_poly.pdbx_strand_id
1 'polypeptide(L)'
;MATPWPQDEIWPTDYREHATNLSKYLQKALSAIDNGDGLPVASRGVRVALIGALTLIVKMQSTPDLGHVYEAVKIGQVETKAAAESLAHHVNSLKNELNETNTKAQQTMEVVQRNSEIAMDAKTAAKEATEIGKATMKMIRDMKL
;
A
#
# COMPACT_ATOMS: atom_id res chain seq x y z
N MET A 1 10.93 26.68 60.48
CA MET A 1 9.64 26.50 59.79
C MET A 1 9.88 25.51 58.65
N ALA A 2 9.03 24.49 58.49
CA ALA A 2 9.18 23.52 57.41
C ALA A 2 8.79 24.15 56.08
N THR A 3 9.65 24.04 55.05
CA THR A 3 9.31 24.42 53.68
C THR A 3 8.07 23.62 53.25
N PRO A 4 7.02 24.25 52.70
CA PRO A 4 5.80 23.52 52.36
C PRO A 4 6.10 22.50 51.27
N TRP A 5 5.64 21.26 51.46
CA TRP A 5 5.56 20.32 50.35
C TRP A 5 4.67 20.91 49.24
N PRO A 6 4.89 20.56 47.97
CA PRO A 6 4.01 20.98 46.90
C PRO A 6 2.58 20.54 47.25
N GLN A 7 1.60 21.43 47.00
CA GLN A 7 0.22 21.24 47.43
C GLN A 7 -0.40 19.94 46.88
N ASP A 8 -1.39 19.40 47.59
CA ASP A 8 -2.21 18.29 47.13
C ASP A 8 -2.90 18.65 45.80
N GLU A 9 -2.39 18.09 44.71
CA GLU A 9 -3.01 18.17 43.39
C GLU A 9 -4.10 17.10 43.26
N ILE A 10 -5.21 17.43 42.60
CA ILE A 10 -6.22 16.45 42.19
C ILE A 10 -5.58 15.59 41.11
N TRP A 11 -5.35 14.32 41.43
CA TRP A 11 -4.65 13.40 40.55
C TRP A 11 -5.56 12.89 39.42
N PRO A 12 -5.10 12.94 38.15
CA PRO A 12 -5.86 12.38 37.04
C PRO A 12 -5.88 10.85 37.07
N THR A 13 -6.94 10.27 36.52
CA THR A 13 -7.13 8.80 36.39
C THR A 13 -6.43 8.22 35.17
N ASP A 14 -6.19 9.01 34.13
CA ASP A 14 -5.41 8.57 32.96
C ASP A 14 -3.95 8.34 33.33
N TYR A 15 -3.41 7.18 32.96
CA TYR A 15 -2.08 6.76 33.35
C TYR A 15 -0.96 7.66 32.78
N ARG A 16 -1.08 8.11 31.52
CA ARG A 16 -0.05 8.95 30.90
C ARG A 16 -0.07 10.36 31.48
N GLU A 17 -1.26 10.90 31.73
CA GLU A 17 -1.45 12.18 32.39
C GLU A 17 -0.96 12.14 33.85
N HIS A 18 -1.29 11.08 34.58
CA HIS A 18 -0.84 10.84 35.96
C HIS A 18 0.68 10.77 36.04
N ALA A 19 1.31 9.99 35.16
CA ALA A 19 2.76 9.90 35.07
C ALA A 19 3.42 11.26 34.75
N THR A 20 2.75 12.10 33.94
CA THR A 20 3.25 13.43 33.58
C THR A 20 3.21 14.39 34.77
N ASN A 21 2.09 14.38 35.52
CA ASN A 21 1.94 15.21 36.71
C ASN A 21 2.87 14.74 37.84
N LEU A 22 3.01 13.43 38.02
CA LEU A 22 3.96 12.85 38.97
C LEU A 22 5.41 13.23 38.62
N SER A 23 5.80 13.21 37.35
CA SER A 23 7.12 13.65 36.90
C SER A 23 7.37 15.13 37.26
N LYS A 24 6.40 16.02 36.98
CA LYS A 24 6.50 17.44 37.35
C LYS A 24 6.64 17.64 38.86
N TYR A 25 5.86 16.90 39.66
CA TYR A 25 5.93 16.96 41.11
C TYR A 25 7.31 16.54 41.64
N LEU A 26 7.83 15.40 41.16
CA LEU A 26 9.15 14.88 41.57
C LEU A 26 10.29 15.79 41.11
N GLN A 27 10.17 16.43 39.94
CA GLN A 27 11.13 17.44 39.48
C GLN A 27 11.14 18.67 40.39
N LYS A 28 9.97 19.20 40.78
CA LYS A 28 9.86 20.32 41.74
C LYS A 28 10.49 19.95 43.09
N ALA A 29 10.22 18.75 43.59
CA ALA A 29 10.80 18.26 44.85
C ALA A 29 12.33 18.12 44.76
N LEU A 30 12.85 17.60 43.64
CA LEU A 30 14.29 17.51 43.40
C LEU A 30 14.95 18.89 43.31
N SER A 31 14.32 19.86 42.63
CA SER A 31 14.82 21.24 42.56
C SER A 31 14.82 21.92 43.93
N ALA A 32 13.81 21.71 44.77
CA ALA A 32 13.79 22.24 46.13
C ALA A 32 14.93 21.68 47.00
N ILE A 33 15.31 20.42 46.79
CA ILE A 33 16.47 19.79 47.44
C ILE A 33 17.80 20.37 46.93
N ASP A 34 17.93 20.54 45.61
CA ASP A 34 19.17 21.00 44.99
C ASP A 34 19.44 22.51 45.22
N ASN A 35 18.39 23.33 45.39
CA ASN A 35 18.50 24.78 45.56
C ASN A 35 18.69 25.25 47.02
N GLY A 36 18.59 24.35 48.01
CA GLY A 36 19.03 24.63 49.38
C GLY A 36 18.20 25.66 50.15
N ASP A 37 16.87 25.68 49.99
CA ASP A 37 15.96 26.56 50.76
C ASP A 37 15.76 26.13 52.24
N GLY A 38 16.86 25.88 52.95
CA GLY A 38 16.91 25.92 54.42
C GLY A 38 16.51 24.69 55.22
N LEU A 39 16.41 23.49 54.64
CA LEU A 39 16.27 22.22 55.40
C LEU A 39 17.56 21.39 55.38
N PRO A 40 17.79 20.48 56.35
CA PRO A 40 18.99 19.65 56.38
C PRO A 40 19.07 18.89 55.06
N VAL A 41 20.20 19.03 54.37
CA VAL A 41 20.51 18.41 53.07
C VAL A 41 19.86 17.03 53.02
N ALA A 42 18.83 16.87 52.18
CA ALA A 42 18.18 15.58 52.01
C ALA A 42 19.29 14.55 51.71
N SER A 43 19.24 13.40 52.40
CA SER A 43 20.32 12.44 52.28
C SER A 43 20.53 12.07 50.81
N ARG A 44 21.78 11.79 50.42
CA ARG A 44 22.12 11.34 49.06
C ARG A 44 21.17 10.22 48.57
N GLY A 45 20.69 9.37 49.47
CA GLY A 45 19.70 8.33 49.20
C GLY A 45 18.35 8.87 48.69
N VAL A 46 17.82 9.95 49.28
CA VAL A 46 16.57 10.58 48.83
C VAL A 46 16.71 11.14 47.41
N ARG A 47 17.84 11.79 47.12
CA ARG A 47 18.13 12.33 45.78
C ARG A 47 18.20 11.21 44.74
N VAL A 48 18.91 10.13 45.05
CA VAL A 48 19.01 8.95 44.17
C VAL A 48 17.65 8.29 43.96
N ALA A 49 16.82 8.19 45.00
CA ALA A 49 15.48 7.63 44.90
C ALA A 49 14.57 8.46 43.98
N LEU A 50 14.61 9.80 44.09
CA LEU A 50 13.83 10.70 43.21
C LEU A 50 14.28 10.60 41.75
N ILE A 51 15.59 10.59 41.49
CA ILE A 51 16.13 10.40 40.13
C ILE A 51 15.76 9.02 39.58
N GLY A 52 15.80 7.97 40.41
CA GLY A 52 15.39 6.62 40.05
C GLY A 52 13.91 6.55 39.67
N ALA A 53 13.03 7.18 40.46
CA ALA A 53 11.60 7.25 40.19
C ALA A 53 11.30 8.02 38.89
N LEU A 54 11.95 9.17 38.66
CA LEU A 54 11.85 9.91 37.40
C LEU A 54 12.28 9.07 36.20
N THR A 55 13.40 8.34 36.33
CA THR A 55 13.89 7.45 35.27
C THR A 55 12.89 6.34 34.95
N LEU A 56 12.24 5.77 35.97
CA LEU A 56 11.23 4.75 35.79
C LEU A 56 9.99 5.30 35.07
N ILE A 57 9.49 6.48 35.48
CA ILE A 57 8.34 7.13 34.86
C ILE A 57 8.59 7.38 33.37
N VAL A 58 9.76 7.92 33.02
CA VAL A 58 10.14 8.17 31.63
C VAL A 58 10.15 6.88 30.82
N LYS A 59 10.70 5.78 31.35
CA LYS A 59 10.69 4.47 30.69
C LYS A 59 9.27 3.94 30.45
N MET A 60 8.38 4.07 31.43
CA MET A 60 7.00 3.59 31.27
C MET A 60 6.21 4.46 30.29
N GLN A 61 6.37 5.78 30.32
CA GLN A 61 5.74 6.69 29.34
C GLN A 61 6.23 6.47 27.91
N SER A 62 7.51 6.07 27.75
CA SER A 62 8.10 5.76 26.45
C SER A 62 7.67 4.39 25.91
N THR A 63 6.98 3.59 26.71
CA THR A 63 6.45 2.30 26.26
C THR A 63 5.20 2.56 25.40
N PRO A 64 5.15 2.04 24.17
CA PRO A 64 3.96 2.17 23.32
C PRO A 64 2.74 1.55 24.00
N ASP A 65 1.57 2.14 23.76
CA ASP A 65 0.33 1.50 24.16
C ASP A 65 0.10 0.28 23.26
N LEU A 66 0.26 -0.91 23.83
CA LEU A 66 0.11 -2.18 23.12
C LEU A 66 -1.30 -2.38 22.55
N GLY A 67 -2.33 -1.77 23.15
CA GLY A 67 -3.69 -1.81 22.62
C GLY A 67 -3.80 -1.03 21.29
N HIS A 68 -3.23 0.17 21.24
CA HIS A 68 -3.16 0.97 20.02
C HIS A 68 -2.29 0.30 18.94
N VAL A 69 -1.16 -0.30 19.33
CA VAL A 69 -0.32 -1.06 18.40
C VAL A 69 -1.07 -2.28 17.85
N TYR A 70 -1.78 -3.01 18.69
CA TYR A 70 -2.58 -4.15 18.28
C TYR A 70 -3.67 -3.76 17.27
N GLU A 71 -4.44 -2.70 17.56
CA GLU A 71 -5.48 -2.22 16.65
C GLU A 71 -4.89 -1.70 15.33
N ALA A 72 -3.78 -0.96 15.37
CA ALA A 72 -3.09 -0.51 14.16
C ALA A 72 -2.61 -1.70 13.30
N VAL A 73 -2.06 -2.74 13.92
CA VAL A 73 -1.64 -3.97 13.23
C VAL A 73 -2.85 -4.70 12.65
N LYS A 74 -3.94 -4.79 13.39
CA LYS A 74 -5.19 -5.43 12.95
C LYS A 74 -5.81 -4.71 11.76
N ILE A 75 -5.87 -3.37 11.80
CA ILE A 75 -6.31 -2.54 10.67
C ILE A 75 -5.41 -2.78 9.46
N GLY A 76 -4.08 -2.71 9.65
CA GLY A 76 -3.12 -2.96 8.57
C GLY A 76 -3.25 -4.37 7.96
N GLN A 77 -3.54 -5.40 8.76
CA GLN A 77 -3.82 -6.75 8.27
C GLN A 77 -5.09 -6.82 7.42
N VAL A 78 -6.17 -6.16 7.86
CA VAL A 78 -7.44 -6.11 7.10
C VAL A 78 -7.24 -5.41 5.76
N GLU A 79 -6.58 -4.24 5.76
CA GLU A 79 -6.29 -3.48 4.54
C GLU A 79 -5.40 -4.28 3.58
N THR A 80 -4.35 -4.90 4.09
CA THR A 80 -3.45 -5.74 3.28
C THR A 80 -4.19 -6.92 2.65
N LYS A 81 -5.10 -7.55 3.41
CA LYS A 81 -5.92 -8.66 2.90
C LYS A 81 -6.86 -8.18 1.79
N ALA A 82 -7.55 -7.06 1.99
CA ALA A 82 -8.43 -6.48 0.99
C ALA A 82 -7.67 -6.11 -0.30
N ALA A 83 -6.48 -5.52 -0.16
CA ALA A 83 -5.62 -5.19 -1.29
C ALA A 83 -5.17 -6.46 -2.05
N ALA A 84 -4.80 -7.52 -1.33
CA ALA A 84 -4.41 -8.80 -1.92
C ALA A 84 -5.57 -9.46 -2.68
N GLU A 85 -6.78 -9.46 -2.11
CA GLU A 85 -8.00 -9.97 -2.76
C GLU A 85 -8.33 -9.16 -4.03
N SER A 86 -8.29 -7.83 -3.94
CA SER A 86 -8.50 -6.96 -5.10
C SER A 86 -7.47 -7.20 -6.21
N LEU A 87 -6.19 -7.38 -5.86
CA LEU A 87 -5.15 -7.69 -6.82
C LEU A 87 -5.38 -9.04 -7.49
N ALA A 88 -5.77 -10.06 -6.71
CA ALA A 88 -6.08 -11.39 -7.25
C ALA A 88 -7.27 -11.34 -8.24
N HIS A 89 -8.31 -10.57 -7.94
CA HIS A 89 -9.41 -10.32 -8.86
C HIS A 89 -8.96 -9.62 -10.14
N HIS A 90 -8.14 -8.58 -10.03
CA HIS A 90 -7.64 -7.83 -11.18
C HIS A 90 -6.76 -8.70 -12.10
N VAL A 91 -5.86 -9.50 -11.52
CA VAL A 91 -5.02 -10.44 -12.27
C VAL A 91 -5.86 -11.47 -13.02
N ASN A 92 -6.92 -12.00 -12.38
CA ASN A 92 -7.83 -12.94 -13.04
C ASN A 92 -8.63 -12.27 -14.18
N SER A 93 -9.05 -11.01 -14.03
CA SER A 93 -9.69 -10.26 -15.12
C SER A 93 -8.76 -10.11 -16.31
N LEU A 94 -7.53 -9.64 -16.08
CA LEU A 94 -6.52 -9.47 -17.12
C LEU A 94 -6.23 -10.78 -17.86
N LYS A 95 -6.14 -11.89 -17.13
CA LYS A 95 -5.97 -13.22 -17.73
C LYS A 95 -7.13 -13.59 -18.67
N ASN A 96 -8.37 -13.30 -18.26
CA ASN A 96 -9.55 -13.58 -19.08
C ASN A 96 -9.59 -12.69 -20.32
N GLU A 97 -9.35 -11.39 -20.18
CA GLU A 97 -9.29 -10.44 -21.28
C GLU A 97 -8.17 -10.80 -22.29
N LEU A 98 -7.02 -11.25 -21.80
CA LEU A 98 -5.93 -11.73 -22.64
C LEU A 98 -6.33 -12.98 -23.42
N ASN A 99 -7.01 -13.93 -22.79
CA ASN A 99 -7.51 -15.13 -23.47
C ASN A 99 -8.53 -14.78 -24.55
N GLU A 100 -9.48 -13.90 -24.25
CA GLU A 100 -10.47 -13.43 -25.24
C GLU A 100 -9.80 -12.72 -26.42
N THR A 101 -8.83 -11.86 -26.13
CA THR A 101 -8.05 -11.15 -27.16
C THR A 101 -7.28 -12.14 -28.03
N ASN A 102 -6.67 -13.16 -27.42
CA ASN A 102 -5.97 -14.22 -28.14
C ASN A 102 -6.91 -15.03 -29.05
N THR A 103 -8.11 -15.38 -28.57
CA THR A 103 -9.12 -16.06 -29.39
C THR A 103 -9.57 -15.19 -30.58
N LYS A 104 -9.81 -13.90 -30.37
CA LYS A 104 -10.15 -12.96 -31.45
C LYS A 104 -9.01 -12.81 -32.46
N ALA A 105 -7.77 -12.78 -31.99
CA ALA A 105 -6.59 -12.73 -32.85
C ALA A 105 -6.51 -13.97 -33.75
N GLN A 106 -6.73 -15.17 -33.19
CA GLN A 106 -6.76 -16.43 -33.96
C GLN A 106 -7.87 -16.41 -35.01
N GLN A 107 -9.10 -16.03 -34.64
CA GLN A 107 -10.21 -15.90 -35.59
C GLN A 107 -9.90 -14.91 -36.72
N THR A 108 -9.27 -13.79 -36.38
CA THR A 108 -8.86 -12.78 -37.37
C THR A 108 -7.81 -13.35 -38.33
N MET A 109 -6.83 -14.10 -37.83
CA MET A 109 -5.83 -14.77 -38.66
C MET A 109 -6.47 -15.77 -39.63
N GLU A 110 -7.43 -16.57 -39.17
CA GLU A 110 -8.18 -17.50 -40.04
C GLU A 110 -8.95 -16.77 -41.15
N VAL A 111 -9.59 -15.64 -40.83
CA VAL A 111 -10.30 -14.83 -41.82
C VAL A 111 -9.33 -14.22 -42.83
N VAL A 112 -8.20 -13.67 -42.37
CA VAL A 112 -7.16 -13.12 -43.26
C VAL A 112 -6.62 -14.21 -44.18
N GLN A 113 -6.36 -15.40 -43.66
CA GLN A 113 -5.88 -16.54 -44.45
C GLN A 113 -6.90 -16.93 -45.53
N ARG A 114 -8.17 -17.12 -45.15
CA ARG A 114 -9.25 -17.40 -46.13
C ARG A 114 -9.39 -16.32 -47.18
N ASN A 115 -9.33 -15.05 -46.79
CA ASN A 115 -9.42 -13.93 -47.73
C ASN A 115 -8.24 -13.91 -48.70
N SER A 116 -7.04 -14.28 -48.24
CA SER A 116 -5.84 -14.41 -49.08
C SER A 116 -6.02 -15.51 -50.14
N GLU A 117 -6.56 -16.67 -49.74
CA GLU A 117 -6.87 -17.78 -50.66
C GLU A 117 -7.89 -17.35 -51.72
N ILE A 118 -8.99 -16.72 -51.31
CA ILE A 118 -10.02 -16.19 -52.22
C ILE A 118 -9.42 -15.18 -53.21
N ALA A 119 -8.56 -14.27 -52.73
CA ALA A 119 -7.90 -13.29 -53.58
C ALA A 119 -6.97 -13.94 -54.61
N MET A 120 -6.29 -15.03 -54.24
CA MET A 120 -5.43 -15.80 -55.14
C MET A 120 -6.24 -16.55 -56.21
N ASP A 121 -7.36 -17.16 -55.83
CA ASP A 121 -8.28 -17.83 -56.75
C ASP A 121 -8.89 -16.82 -57.73
N ALA A 122 -9.37 -15.68 -57.23
CA ALA A 122 -9.92 -14.61 -58.06
C ALA A 122 -8.89 -14.08 -59.07
N LYS A 123 -7.63 -13.92 -58.64
CA LYS A 123 -6.52 -13.52 -59.52
C LYS A 123 -6.26 -14.56 -60.62
N THR A 124 -6.34 -15.84 -60.29
CA THR A 124 -6.14 -16.94 -61.24
C THR A 124 -7.25 -16.97 -62.27
N ALA A 125 -8.51 -16.93 -61.84
CA ALA A 125 -9.68 -16.85 -62.72
C ALA A 125 -9.65 -15.62 -63.65
N ALA A 126 -9.27 -14.44 -63.13
CA ALA A 126 -9.14 -13.24 -63.96
C ALA A 126 -8.06 -13.38 -65.04
N LYS A 127 -6.94 -14.05 -64.73
CA LYS A 127 -5.88 -14.35 -65.70
C LYS A 127 -6.37 -15.30 -66.78
N GLU A 128 -7.07 -16.37 -66.42
CA GLU A 128 -7.66 -17.32 -67.37
C GLU A 128 -8.67 -16.65 -68.30
N ALA A 129 -9.60 -15.86 -67.75
CA ALA A 129 -10.58 -15.12 -68.54
C ALA A 129 -9.92 -14.15 -69.55
N THR A 130 -8.81 -13.52 -69.15
CA THR A 130 -8.04 -12.64 -70.03
C THR A 130 -7.42 -13.41 -71.19
N GLU A 131 -6.84 -14.58 -70.94
CA GLU A 131 -6.25 -15.41 -72.00
C GLU A 131 -7.31 -15.98 -72.95
N ILE A 132 -8.47 -16.40 -72.43
CA ILE A 132 -9.62 -16.81 -73.24
C ILE A 132 -10.06 -15.65 -74.15
N GLY A 133 -10.24 -14.44 -73.59
CA GLY A 133 -10.63 -13.26 -74.36
C GLY A 133 -9.64 -12.92 -75.49
N LYS A 134 -8.33 -13.03 -75.22
CA LYS A 134 -7.29 -12.88 -76.26
C LYS A 134 -7.42 -13.94 -77.36
N ALA A 135 -7.62 -15.21 -76.99
CA ALA A 135 -7.77 -16.31 -77.93
C ALA A 135 -9.00 -16.12 -78.83
N THR A 136 -10.15 -15.77 -78.25
CA THR A 136 -11.39 -15.48 -79.00
C THR A 136 -11.19 -14.33 -79.99
N MET A 137 -10.53 -13.24 -79.57
CA MET A 137 -10.23 -12.10 -80.45
C MET A 137 -9.32 -12.49 -81.62
N LYS A 138 -8.33 -13.36 -81.38
CA LYS A 138 -7.47 -13.89 -82.44
C LYS A 138 -8.27 -14.71 -83.44
N MET A 139 -9.11 -15.64 -82.98
CA MET A 139 -9.98 -16.44 -83.85
C MET A 139 -10.91 -15.57 -84.71
N ILE A 140 -11.54 -14.54 -84.14
CA ILE A 140 -12.41 -13.61 -84.88
C ILE A 140 -11.63 -12.88 -85.98
N ARG A 141 -10.38 -12.48 -85.71
CA ARG A 141 -9.52 -11.82 -86.68
C ARG A 141 -9.13 -12.77 -87.82
N ASP A 142 -8.75 -14.00 -87.48
CA ASP A 142 -8.34 -15.02 -88.44
C ASP A 142 -9.52 -15.45 -89.36
N MET A 143 -10.77 -15.37 -88.90
CA MET A 143 -11.97 -15.65 -89.71
C MET A 143 -12.35 -14.53 -90.71
N LYS A 144 -11.85 -13.30 -90.53
CA LYS A 144 -12.16 -12.15 -91.40
C LYS A 144 -11.11 -11.91 -92.49
N LEU A 145 -10.04 -12.71 -92.52
CA LEU A 145 -9.01 -12.76 -93.56
C LEU A 145 -9.26 -13.97 -94.48
#